data_AF-X0VRF7-F1
#
_entry.id   AF-X0VRF7-F1
#
_cell.length_a   1.000
_cell.length_b   1.000
_cell.length_c   1.000
_cell.angle_alpha   90.00
_cell.angle_beta   90.00
_cell.angle_gamma   90.00
#
_symmetry.space_group_name_H-M   'P 1'
#
loop_
_entity.id
_entity.type
_entity.pdbx_description
1 polymer ?
#
loop_
_entity_poly.entity_id
_entity_poly.type
_entity_poly.pdbx_seq_one_letter_code
_entity_poly.pdbx_strand_id
1 'polypeptide(L)' 'MSEKDVVIIGGGPGGYVAAIRAAQLGANVAVVEKDRLGGTCLNRGCIPTKALTRSVEVLLEARRADEF' A
#
# COMPACT_ATOMS: atom_id res chain seq x y z
N MET A 1 -23.43 22.67 -8.74
CA MET A 1 -22.09 22.33 -8.22
C MET A 1 -21.15 22.27 -9.41
N SER A 2 -19.99 22.94 -9.36
CA SER A 2 -18.93 22.69 -10.33
C SER A 2 -18.41 21.28 -10.10
N GLU A 3 -18.51 20.41 -11.10
CA GLU A 3 -17.72 19.18 -11.13
C GLU A 3 -16.25 19.55 -10.96
N LYS A 4 -15.54 18.82 -10.10
CA LYS A 4 -14.10 19.00 -9.89
C LYS A 4 -13.42 17.76 -10.43
N ASP A 5 -12.57 17.94 -11.44
CA ASP A 5 -11.78 16.85 -11.99
C ASP A 5 -10.40 16.81 -11.34
N VAL A 6 -9.97 15.62 -10.89
CA VAL A 6 -8.67 15.41 -10.26
C VAL A 6 -7.99 14.22 -10.93
N VAL A 7 -6.80 14.45 -11.49
CA VAL A 7 -5.95 13.38 -12.02
C VAL A 7 -4.78 13.16 -11.08
N ILE A 8 -4.58 11.92 -10.66
CA ILE A 8 -3.50 11.51 -9.76
C ILE A 8 -2.56 10.60 -10.52
N ILE A 9 -1.28 10.99 -10.56
CA ILE A 9 -0.22 10.21 -11.18
C ILE A 9 0.50 9.42 -10.08
N GLY A 10 0.38 8.10 -10.15
CA GLY A 10 0.88 7.15 -9.15
C GLY A 10 -0.24 6.64 -8.25
N GLY A 11 -0.46 5.32 -8.26
CA GLY A 11 -1.42 4.58 -7.44
C GLY A 11 -0.80 3.99 -6.18
N GLY A 12 0.24 4.64 -5.62
CA GLY A 12 0.85 4.27 -4.34
C GLY A 12 0.02 4.70 -3.13
N PRO A 13 0.50 4.48 -1.89
CA PRO A 13 -0.25 4.76 -0.66
C PRO A 13 -0.76 6.20 -0.57
N GLY A 14 0.06 7.18 -0.94
CA GLY A 14 -0.40 8.58 -1.01
C GLY A 14 -1.41 8.81 -2.14
N GLY A 15 -1.19 8.18 -3.30
CA GLY A 15 -2.00 8.40 -4.50
C GLY A 15 -3.40 7.82 -4.39
N TYR A 16 -3.55 6.53 -4.05
CA TYR A 16 -4.88 5.95 -3.90
C TYR A 16 -5.64 6.54 -2.70
N VAL A 17 -4.96 6.94 -1.62
CA VAL A 17 -5.62 7.61 -0.48
C VAL A 17 -6.14 8.98 -0.88
N ALA A 18 -5.32 9.77 -1.59
CA ALA A 18 -5.75 11.06 -2.14
C ALA A 18 -6.92 10.88 -3.11
N ALA A 19 -6.89 9.84 -3.94
CA ALA A 19 -7.94 9.54 -4.90
C ALA A 19 -9.27 9.22 -4.22
N ILE A 20 -9.24 8.32 -3.24
CA ILE A 20 -10.41 7.97 -2.43
C ILE A 20 -10.94 9.22 -1.73
N ARG A 21 -10.06 10.04 -1.15
CA ARG A 21 -10.50 11.24 -0.43
C ARG A 21 -11.11 12.29 -1.36
N ALA A 22 -10.53 12.50 -2.54
CA ALA A 22 -11.07 13.42 -3.53
C ALA A 22 -12.45 12.96 -4.04
N ALA A 23 -12.62 11.66 -4.30
CA ALA A 23 -13.90 11.09 -4.70
C ALA A 23 -14.98 11.26 -3.61
N GLN A 24 -14.62 11.04 -2.34
CA GLN A 24 -15.51 11.29 -1.20
C GLN A 24 -15.95 12.76 -1.06
N LEU A 25 -15.14 13.70 -1.56
CA LEU A 25 -15.45 15.14 -1.56
C LEU A 25 -16.24 15.57 -2.81
N GLY A 26 -16.67 14.62 -3.65
CA GLY A 26 -17.48 14.86 -4.84
C GLY A 26 -16.68 15.26 -6.07
N ALA A 27 -15.38 14.98 -6.12
CA ALA A 27 -14.58 15.13 -7.33
C ALA A 27 -14.71 13.90 -8.25
N ASN A 28 -14.65 14.11 -9.55
CA ASN A 28 -14.40 13.08 -10.54
C ASN A 28 -12.90 12.80 -10.56
N VAL A 29 -12.50 11.56 -10.28
CA VAL A 29 -11.09 11.22 -10.04
C VAL A 29 -10.61 10.17 -11.03
N ALA A 30 -9.47 10.44 -11.66
CA ALA A 30 -8.72 9.45 -12.43
C ALA A 30 -7.36 9.18 -11.77
N VAL A 31 -6.99 7.91 -11.64
CA VAL A 31 -5.66 7.49 -11.17
C VAL A 31 -4.92 6.83 -12.33
N VAL A 32 -3.71 7.30 -12.60
CA VAL A 32 -2.83 6.72 -13.61
C VAL A 32 -1.64 6.08 -12.91
N GLU A 33 -1.52 4.77 -13.02
CA GLU A 33 -0.39 3.99 -12.51
C GLU A 33 0.24 3.21 -13.67
N LYS A 34 1.57 3.17 -13.71
CA LYS A 34 2.33 2.48 -14.75
C LYS A 34 2.41 0.97 -14.49
N ASP A 35 2.47 0.59 -13.23
CA ASP A 35 2.70 -0.77 -12.76
C ASP A 35 1.51 -1.26 -11.92
N ARG A 36 1.76 -2.03 -10.86
CA ARG A 36 0.73 -2.50 -9.92
C ARG A 36 0.27 -1.39 -8.98
N LEU A 37 -1.06 -1.31 -8.79
CA LEU A 37 -1.66 -0.49 -7.73
C LEU A 37 -1.10 -0.86 -6.35
N GLY A 38 -1.01 0.14 -5.46
CA GLY A 38 -0.43 0.02 -4.13
C GLY A 38 1.01 0.52 -4.02
N GLY A 39 1.68 0.78 -5.15
CA GLY A 39 3.01 1.37 -5.22
C GLY A 39 4.08 0.55 -4.51
N THR A 40 5.20 1.20 -4.19
CA THR A 40 6.37 0.54 -3.60
C THR A 40 6.08 -0.11 -2.26
N CYS A 41 5.43 0.60 -1.33
CA CYS A 41 5.20 0.12 0.04
C CYS A 41 4.47 -1.23 0.06
N LEU A 42 3.39 -1.36 -0.73
CA LEU A 42 2.59 -2.58 -0.79
C LEU A 42 3.30 -3.70 -1.57
N ASN A 43 3.86 -3.38 -2.73
CA ASN A 43 4.28 -4.42 -3.68
C ASN A 43 5.73 -4.88 -3.50
N ARG A 44 6.62 -4.01 -3.04
CA ARG A 44 8.08 -4.28 -3.01
C ARG A 44 8.83 -3.44 -1.96
N GLY A 45 8.18 -3.20 -0.84
CA GLY A 45 8.66 -2.28 0.19
C GLY A 45 8.31 -2.77 1.59
N CYS A 46 7.71 -1.90 2.39
CA CYS A 46 7.48 -2.16 3.80
C CYS A 46 6.63 -3.42 4.06
N ILE A 47 5.56 -3.62 3.29
CA ILE A 47 4.62 -4.73 3.54
C ILE A 47 5.28 -6.10 3.28
N PRO A 48 5.90 -6.37 2.11
CA PRO A 48 6.59 -7.64 1.89
C PRO A 48 7.75 -7.86 2.85
N THR A 49 8.55 -6.81 3.14
CA THR A 49 9.67 -6.93 4.07
C THR A 49 9.20 -7.33 5.47
N LYS A 50 8.16 -6.70 6.00
CA LYS A 50 7.64 -7.04 7.33
C LYS A 50 6.99 -8.42 7.38
N ALA A 51 6.29 -8.84 6.33
CA ALA A 51 5.76 -10.19 6.23
C ALA A 51 6.88 -11.24 6.31
N LEU A 52 7.96 -11.05 5.54
CA LEU A 52 9.12 -11.94 5.54
C LEU A 52 9.86 -11.93 6.88
N THR A 53 10.08 -10.76 7.48
CA THR A 53 10.71 -10.65 8.80
C THR A 53 9.94 -11.44 9.84
N ARG A 54 8.60 -11.35 9.87
CA ARG A 54 7.79 -12.09 10.83
C ARG A 54 7.89 -13.61 10.62
N SER A 55 7.92 -14.09 9.38
CA SER A 55 8.13 -15.52 9.10
C SER A 55 9.47 -16.02 9.64
N VAL A 56 10.53 -15.21 9.53
CA VAL A 56 11.85 -15.54 10.08
C VAL A 56 11.83 -15.56 11.60
N GLU A 57 11.19 -14.59 12.26
CA GLU A 57 11.05 -14.56 13.72
C GLU A 57 10.40 -15.86 14.25
N VAL A 58 9.30 -16.30 13.62
CA VAL A 58 8.61 -17.54 14.00
C VAL A 58 9.50 -18.77 13.80
N LEU A 59 10.26 -18.83 12.70
CA LEU A 59 11.21 -19.92 12.47
C LEU A 59 12.31 -19.95 13.55
N LEU A 60 12.84 -18.80 13.94
CA LEU A 60 13.87 -18.71 14.97
C LEU A 60 13.32 -19.07 16.36
N GLU A 61 12.09 -18.68 16.66
CA GLU A 61 11.39 -19.08 17.87
C GLU A 61 11.20 -20.60 17.93
N ALA A 62 10.70 -21.21 16.85
CA ALA A 62 10.53 -22.66 16.77
C ALA A 62 11.84 -23.44 16.88
N ARG A 63 12.97 -22.87 16.41
CA ARG A 63 14.30 -23.49 16.50
C ARG A 63 14.91 -23.45 17.90
N ARG A 64 14.48 -22.52 18.75
CA ARG A 64 14.91 -22.40 20.16
C ARG A 64 13.92 -23.04 21.13
N ALA A 65 13.02 -23.87 20.62
CA ALA A 65 11.98 -24.50 21.43
C ALA A 65 12.56 -25.46 22.48
N ASP A 66 13.79 -25.94 22.29
CA ASP A 66 14.54 -26.78 23.22
C ASP A 66 15.17 -26.01 24.39
N GLU A 67 15.16 -24.67 24.36
CA GLU A 67 15.65 -23.80 25.43
C GLU A 67 14.58 -23.53 26.53
N PHE A 68 13.35 -24.02 26.35
CA PHE A 68 12.21 -23.88 27.27
C PHE A 68 11.82 -25.21 27.90
#